data_AF-A0A966Q444-F1
#
_entry.id   AF-A0A966Q444-F1
#
_cell.length_a   1.000
_cell.length_b   1.000
_cell.length_c   1.000
_cell.angle_alpha   90.00
_cell.angle_beta   90.00
_cell.angle_gamma   90.00
#
_symmetry.space_group_name_H-M   'P 1'
#
loop_
_entity.id
_entity.type
_entity.pdbx_description
1 polymer ?
#
loop_
_entity_poly.entity_id
_entity_poly.type
_entity_poly.pdbx_seq_one_letter_code
_entity_poly.pdbx_strand_id
1 'polypeptide(L)'
;MSIHHKPIKSFSIDGVISDDSHIVRLKEEYIRLLIIQMRETGYIPRIDIEPDFTLDYNSEKNCFGFKLTVYGIHVGKKKVEWIIAADGYREIHIRKTKSKESLSDQESPLSQR
;
A
#
# COMPACT_ATOMS: atom_id res chain seq x y z
N MET A 1 -8.45 6.98 -18.25
CA MET A 1 -9.14 5.68 -18.18
C MET A 1 -9.84 5.62 -16.85
N SER A 2 -11.16 5.51 -16.89
CA SER A 2 -12.04 5.44 -15.73
C SER A 2 -11.80 4.16 -14.92
N ILE A 3 -11.81 4.26 -13.58
CA ILE A 3 -11.73 3.10 -12.67
C ILE A 3 -13.10 2.46 -12.39
N HIS A 4 -14.18 3.06 -12.89
CA HIS A 4 -15.56 2.70 -12.54
C HIS A 4 -15.95 1.24 -12.84
N HIS A 5 -15.34 0.62 -13.85
CA HIS A 5 -15.64 -0.75 -14.27
C HIS A 5 -14.42 -1.67 -14.18
N LYS A 6 -13.41 -1.30 -13.39
CA LYS A 6 -12.24 -2.15 -13.20
C LYS A 6 -12.58 -3.30 -12.24
N PRO A 7 -12.14 -4.53 -12.54
CA PRO A 7 -12.33 -5.65 -11.62
C PRO A 7 -11.55 -5.40 -10.33
N ILE A 8 -12.18 -5.77 -9.22
CA ILE A 8 -11.56 -5.77 -7.90
C ILE A 8 -10.91 -7.15 -7.71
N LYS A 9 -9.65 -7.16 -7.30
CA LYS A 9 -8.89 -8.37 -6.99
C LYS A 9 -8.56 -8.39 -5.50
N SER A 10 -8.72 -9.55 -4.87
CA SER A 10 -8.30 -9.82 -3.50
C SER A 10 -6.84 -10.27 -3.45
N PHE A 11 -6.15 -9.87 -2.39
CA PHE A 11 -4.80 -10.27 -2.04
C PHE A 11 -4.83 -10.73 -0.60
N SER A 12 -4.40 -11.95 -0.34
CA SER A 12 -4.55 -12.56 0.98
C SER A 12 -3.23 -13.12 1.49
N ILE A 13 -3.08 -13.14 2.80
CA ILE A 13 -1.99 -13.81 3.52
C ILE A 13 -2.56 -14.55 4.72
N ASP A 14 -2.09 -15.78 4.91
CA ASP A 14 -2.41 -16.63 6.04
C ASP A 14 -1.17 -16.75 6.95
N GLY A 15 -1.36 -16.88 8.25
CA GLY A 15 -0.24 -17.01 9.19
C GLY A 15 -0.67 -17.40 10.59
N VAL A 16 0.30 -17.37 11.51
CA VAL A 16 0.10 -17.73 12.91
C VAL A 16 0.74 -16.68 13.81
N ILE A 17 0.03 -16.29 14.87
CA ILE A 17 0.47 -15.33 15.89
C ILE A 17 0.45 -16.03 17.24
N SER A 18 1.60 -16.14 17.90
CA SER A 18 1.70 -16.83 19.20
C SER A 18 1.26 -15.97 20.39
N ASP A 19 1.29 -14.65 20.25
CA ASP A 19 1.04 -13.68 21.32
C ASP A 19 -0.05 -12.70 20.88
N ASP A 20 -1.15 -12.66 21.64
CA ASP A 20 -2.33 -11.84 21.33
C ASP A 20 -2.02 -10.34 21.39
N SER A 21 -1.08 -9.93 22.24
CA SER A 21 -0.65 -8.53 22.37
C SER A 21 -0.07 -7.98 21.06
N HIS A 22 0.42 -8.84 20.18
CA HIS A 22 0.99 -8.45 18.89
C HIS A 22 -0.02 -8.38 17.75
N ILE A 23 -1.26 -8.88 17.93
CA ILE A 23 -2.24 -9.02 16.84
C ILE A 23 -2.51 -7.71 16.11
N VAL A 24 -2.73 -6.62 16.85
CA VAL A 24 -3.05 -5.30 16.26
C VAL A 24 -1.89 -4.77 15.43
N ARG A 25 -0.66 -4.81 15.97
CA ARG A 25 0.55 -4.39 15.27
C ARG A 25 0.81 -5.23 14.01
N LEU A 26 0.71 -6.56 14.14
CA LEU A 26 0.96 -7.49 13.05
C LEU A 26 -0.07 -7.34 11.93
N LYS A 27 -1.35 -7.11 12.26
CA LYS A 27 -2.38 -6.78 11.26
C LYS A 27 -1.94 -5.60 10.39
N GLU A 28 -1.49 -4.50 10.99
CA GLU A 28 -1.03 -3.33 10.22
C GLU A 28 0.19 -3.64 9.35
N GLU A 29 1.16 -4.40 9.87
CA GLU A 29 2.36 -4.79 9.14
C GLU A 29 2.03 -5.69 7.93
N TYR A 30 1.15 -6.67 8.10
CA TYR A 30 0.72 -7.54 7.01
C TYR A 30 -0.13 -6.80 5.97
N ILE A 31 -0.96 -5.83 6.37
CA ILE A 31 -1.65 -4.94 5.41
C ILE A 31 -0.63 -4.18 4.56
N ARG A 32 0.40 -3.59 5.19
CA ARG A 32 1.45 -2.86 4.46
C ARG A 32 2.21 -3.79 3.50
N LEU A 33 2.50 -5.01 3.92
CA LEU A 33 3.16 -6.01 3.09
C LEU A 33 2.32 -6.36 1.85
N LEU A 34 1.02 -6.62 2.03
CA LEU A 34 0.11 -6.86 0.90
C LEU A 34 0.05 -5.67 -0.04
N ILE A 35 0.00 -4.43 0.48
CA ILE A 35 0.00 -3.22 -0.35
C ILE A 35 1.30 -3.11 -1.17
N ILE A 36 2.46 -3.42 -0.60
CA ILE A 36 3.73 -3.43 -1.35
C ILE A 36 3.67 -4.43 -2.51
N GLN A 37 3.24 -5.66 -2.25
CA GLN A 37 3.06 -6.70 -3.26
C GLN A 37 2.07 -6.31 -4.35
N MET A 38 0.95 -5.68 -3.98
CA MET A 38 -0.04 -5.14 -4.91
C MET A 38 0.60 -4.11 -5.83
N ARG A 39 1.39 -3.19 -5.29
CA ARG A 39 2.03 -2.11 -6.05
C ARG A 39 3.04 -2.65 -7.06
N GLU A 40 3.85 -3.65 -6.68
CA GLU A 40 4.79 -4.33 -7.59
C GLU A 40 4.09 -4.98 -8.80
N THR A 41 2.85 -5.44 -8.60
CA THR A 41 2.04 -6.08 -9.65
C THR A 41 1.16 -5.10 -10.42
N GLY A 42 1.27 -3.78 -10.17
CA GLY A 42 0.50 -2.75 -10.89
C GLY A 42 -0.89 -2.47 -10.31
N TYR A 43 -1.15 -2.94 -9.09
CA TYR A 43 -2.39 -2.70 -8.36
C TYR A 43 -2.21 -1.57 -7.32
N ILE A 44 -3.31 -0.89 -7.02
CA ILE A 44 -3.42 0.02 -5.87
C ILE A 44 -4.50 -0.50 -4.92
N PRO A 45 -4.38 -0.22 -3.61
CA PRO A 45 -5.42 -0.58 -2.65
C PRO A 45 -6.70 0.22 -2.89
N ARG A 46 -7.83 -0.43 -2.64
CA ARG A 46 -9.16 0.18 -2.56
C ARG A 46 -9.47 0.44 -1.09
N ILE A 47 -9.43 1.70 -0.66
CA ILE A 47 -9.54 2.04 0.76
C ILE A 47 -10.99 2.20 1.23
N ASP A 48 -11.94 2.24 0.29
CA ASP A 48 -13.38 2.19 0.57
C ASP A 48 -13.87 0.77 0.91
N ILE A 49 -13.01 -0.25 0.80
CA ILE A 49 -13.32 -1.62 1.24
C ILE A 49 -12.39 -1.96 2.39
N GLU A 50 -12.99 -2.30 3.53
CA GLU A 50 -12.24 -2.71 4.72
C GLU A 50 -11.50 -4.04 4.48
N PRO A 51 -10.25 -4.17 4.94
CA PRO A 51 -9.56 -5.45 4.93
C PRO A 51 -10.24 -6.48 5.83
N ASP A 52 -10.46 -7.68 5.31
CA ASP A 52 -10.97 -8.79 6.11
C ASP A 52 -9.83 -9.42 6.90
N PHE A 53 -9.95 -9.40 8.23
CA PHE A 53 -8.99 -10.01 9.12
C PHE A 53 -9.69 -10.96 10.08
N THR A 54 -9.52 -12.26 9.85
CA THR A 54 -10.11 -13.31 10.68
C THR A 54 -9.06 -13.98 11.54
N LEU A 55 -9.40 -14.27 12.79
CA LEU A 55 -8.57 -14.97 13.75
C LEU A 55 -9.27 -16.25 14.19
N ASP A 56 -8.49 -17.31 14.35
CA ASP A 56 -8.93 -18.58 14.90
C ASP A 56 -7.96 -19.04 15.98
N TYR A 57 -8.44 -19.27 17.19
CA TYR A 57 -7.58 -19.64 18.31
C TYR A 57 -7.42 -21.16 18.38
N ASN A 58 -6.17 -21.61 18.29
CA ASN A 58 -5.79 -22.99 18.50
C ASN A 58 -5.33 -23.21 19.94
N SER A 59 -6.19 -23.86 20.74
CA SER A 59 -5.93 -24.14 22.16
C SER A 59 -4.81 -25.16 22.40
N GLU A 60 -4.60 -26.10 21.48
CA GLU A 60 -3.54 -27.12 21.60
C GLU A 60 -2.14 -26.53 21.44
N LYS A 61 -2.01 -25.57 20.51
CA LYS A 61 -0.74 -24.90 20.18
C LYS A 61 -0.57 -23.55 20.87
N ASN A 62 -1.60 -23.12 21.61
CA ASN A 62 -1.69 -21.83 22.25
C ASN A 62 -1.30 -20.67 21.30
N CYS A 63 -1.91 -20.64 20.11
CA CYS A 63 -1.63 -19.64 19.08
C CYS A 63 -2.88 -19.29 18.28
N PHE A 64 -2.83 -18.16 17.59
CA PHE A 64 -3.90 -17.67 16.73
C PHE A 64 -3.52 -17.88 15.27
N GLY A 65 -4.25 -18.73 14.56
CA GLY A 65 -4.26 -18.72 13.11
C GLY A 65 -4.96 -17.46 12.60
N PHE A 66 -4.46 -16.86 11.54
CA PHE A 66 -5.13 -15.71 10.93
C PHE A 66 -5.17 -15.82 9.42
N LYS A 67 -6.16 -15.13 8.85
CA LYS A 67 -6.24 -14.81 7.42
C LYS A 67 -6.55 -13.34 7.26
N LEU A 68 -5.72 -12.66 6.48
CA LEU A 68 -5.89 -11.26 6.12
C LEU A 68 -6.15 -11.15 4.61
N THR A 69 -7.13 -10.37 4.20
CA THR A 69 -7.42 -10.06 2.79
C THR A 69 -7.55 -8.56 2.58
N VAL A 70 -6.88 -8.04 1.56
CA VAL A 70 -6.95 -6.65 1.10
C VAL A 70 -7.40 -6.63 -0.36
N TYR A 71 -8.15 -5.59 -0.73
CA TYR A 71 -8.73 -5.45 -2.06
C TYR A 71 -8.02 -4.36 -2.87
N GLY A 72 -7.87 -4.58 -4.17
CA GLY A 72 -7.28 -3.58 -5.05
C GLY A 72 -7.75 -3.65 -6.48
N ILE A 73 -7.39 -2.61 -7.23
CA ILE A 73 -7.71 -2.46 -8.64
C ILE A 73 -6.42 -2.30 -9.45
N HIS A 74 -6.39 -2.90 -10.64
CA HIS A 74 -5.23 -2.79 -11.51
C HIS A 74 -5.20 -1.43 -12.21
N VAL A 75 -4.15 -0.64 -12.00
CA VAL A 75 -3.94 0.65 -12.69
C VAL A 75 -2.76 0.60 -13.67
N GLY A 76 -1.91 -0.42 -13.56
CA GLY A 76 -0.71 -0.62 -14.36
C GLY A 76 0.53 -0.05 -13.66
N LYS A 77 1.68 -0.74 -13.84
CA LYS A 77 2.93 -0.49 -13.10
C LYS A 77 3.38 0.97 -13.07
N LYS A 78 3.38 1.65 -14.22
CA LYS A 78 3.79 3.07 -14.32
C LYS A 78 2.87 4.02 -13.53
N LYS A 79 1.58 3.70 -13.40
CA LYS A 79 0.61 4.59 -12.74
C LYS A 79 0.64 4.44 -11.22
N VAL A 80 0.98 3.25 -10.72
CA VAL A 80 1.10 3.00 -9.28
C VAL A 80 2.07 3.97 -8.62
N GLU A 81 3.15 4.38 -9.31
CA GLU A 81 4.11 5.37 -8.81
C GLU A 81 3.47 6.70 -8.40
N TRP A 82 2.37 7.09 -9.03
CA TRP A 82 1.73 8.40 -8.84
C TRP A 82 0.36 8.31 -8.16
N ILE A 83 -0.20 7.10 -8.01
CA ILE A 83 -1.49 6.82 -7.38
C ILE A 83 -1.26 6.01 -6.10
N ILE A 84 -1.72 6.54 -4.98
CA ILE A 84 -1.58 5.92 -3.66
C ILE A 84 -2.66 4.85 -3.47
N ALA A 85 -3.92 5.21 -3.72
CA ALA A 85 -5.09 4.39 -3.43
C ALA A 85 -6.29 4.81 -4.30
N ALA A 86 -7.33 4.01 -4.29
CA ALA A 86 -8.65 4.36 -4.80
C ALA A 86 -9.67 4.45 -3.66
N ASP A 87 -10.49 5.48 -3.68
CA ASP A 87 -11.65 5.66 -2.80
C ASP A 87 -12.91 5.68 -3.67
N GLY A 88 -13.56 4.52 -3.76
CA GLY A 88 -14.67 4.27 -4.67
C GLY A 88 -14.23 4.43 -6.13
N TYR A 89 -14.64 5.55 -6.74
CA TYR A 89 -14.31 5.90 -8.12
C TYR A 89 -13.25 7.01 -8.25
N ARG A 90 -12.65 7.44 -7.14
CA ARG A 90 -11.65 8.51 -7.11
C ARG A 90 -10.26 7.92 -6.89
N GLU A 91 -9.31 8.34 -7.72
CA GLU A 91 -7.89 8.04 -7.53
C GLU A 91 -7.29 9.06 -6.56
N ILE A 92 -6.57 8.59 -5.55
CA ILE A 92 -5.82 9.42 -4.60
C ILE A 92 -4.38 9.49 -5.09
N HIS A 93 -3.94 10.67 -5.49
CA HIS A 93 -2.60 10.88 -6.04
C HIS A 93 -1.62 11.35 -4.97
N ILE A 94 -0.32 11.07 -5.21
CA ILE A 94 0.73 11.72 -4.44
C ILE A 94 0.67 13.22 -4.71
N ARG A 95 0.43 14.01 -3.65
CA ARG A 95 0.51 15.47 -3.75
C ARG A 95 1.98 15.81 -3.99
N LYS A 96 2.31 16.36 -5.16
CA LYS A 96 3.61 17.03 -5.36
C LYS A 96 3.66 18.20 -4.38
N THR A 97 4.33 18.04 -3.25
CA THR A 97 4.88 19.18 -2.53
C THR A 97 5.77 19.89 -3.54
N LYS A 98 5.43 21.12 -3.92
CA LYS A 98 6.37 22.00 -4.61
C LYS A 98 7.48 22.28 -3.60
N SER A 99 8.52 21.45 -3.56
CA SER A 99 9.82 21.85 -3.02
C SER A 99 10.41 22.85 -4.03
N LYS A 100 10.09 24.12 -3.84
CA LYS A 100 10.90 25.22 -4.35
C LYS A 100 12.04 25.42 -3.34
N GLU A 101 13.14 24.69 -3.51
CA GLU A 101 14.45 24.89 -2.86
C GLU A 101 15.34 23.78 -3.46
N SER A 102 16.40 24.02 -4.23
CA SER A 102 17.12 25.23 -4.61
C SER A 102 17.79 24.99 -5.97
N LEU A 103 17.52 25.86 -6.95
CA LEU A 103 18.43 26.10 -8.05
C LEU A 103 19.52 27.04 -7.53
N SER A 104 20.75 26.53 -7.42
CA SER A 104 21.94 27.33 -7.69
C SER A 104 23.06 26.40 -8.12
N ASP A 105 22.86 25.75 -9.27
CA ASP A 105 23.98 25.57 -10.20
C ASP A 105 24.29 26.96 -10.76
N GLN A 106 25.24 27.64 -10.12
CA GLN A 106 26.03 28.69 -10.75
C GLN A 106 27.48 28.28 -10.54
N GLU A 107 27.98 27.53 -11.53
CA GLU A 107 29.39 27.43 -11.84
C GLU A 107 29.98 28.84 -11.92
N SER A 108 31.00 29.11 -11.11
CA SER A 108 31.84 30.30 -11.23
C SER A 108 32.91 30.03 -12.29
N PRO A 109 32.99 30.76 -13.42
CA PRO A 109 34.20 30.76 -14.23
C PRO A 109 35.19 31.83 -13.73
N LEU A 110 36.47 31.44 -13.76
CA LEU A 110 37.65 32.22 -13.40
C LEU A 110 37.76 33.63 -14.02
N SER A 111 38.27 34.56 -13.20
CA SER A 111 39.20 35.68 -13.45
C SER A 111 39.48 36.13 -14.89
N GLN A 112 39.33 37.45 -15.14
CA GLN A 112 40.30 38.31 -15.85
C GLN A 112 39.82 39.78 -15.93
N ARG A 113 40.49 40.70 -15.22
CA ARG A 113 41.10 41.96 -15.72
C ARG A 113 41.63 42.82 -14.58
#